data_AF-A0A835VN44-F1
#
_entry.id   AF-A0A835VN44-F1
#
_cell.length_a   1.000
_cell.length_b   1.000
_cell.length_c   1.000
_cell.angle_alpha   90.00
_cell.angle_beta   90.00
_cell.angle_gamma   90.00
#
_symmetry.space_group_name_H-M   'P 1'
#
loop_
_entity.id
_entity.type
_entity.pdbx_description
1 polymer ?
#
loop_
_entity_poly.entity_id
_entity_poly.type
_entity_poly.pdbx_seq_one_letter_code
_entity_poly.pdbx_strand_id
1 'polypeptide(L)' 'MEKIPKQQMILISKGDTKIGAYNSMIIVKSGDQFIHELKNGEGMLYEVAEDLINPLRLIDTLSSEQVKKHK' A
#
# COMPACT_ATOMS: atom_id res chain seq x y z
N MET A 1 11.61 16.65 21.22
CA MET A 1 11.19 16.53 19.81
C MET A 1 10.33 15.29 19.68
N GLU A 2 9.05 15.48 19.40
CA GLU A 2 8.15 14.36 19.09
C GLU A 2 8.55 13.77 17.73
N LYS A 3 8.90 12.49 17.68
CA LYS A 3 9.26 11.83 16.42
C LYS A 3 8.01 11.75 15.56
N ILE A 4 8.00 12.43 14.41
CA ILE A 4 6.91 12.30 13.43
C ILE A 4 6.84 10.82 13.01
N PRO A 5 5.71 10.12 13.21
CA PRO A 5 5.58 8.73 12.80
C PRO A 5 5.74 8.63 11.28
N LYS A 6 6.63 7.75 10.81
CA LYS A 6 6.83 7.52 9.38
C LYS A 6 5.61 6.81 8.81
N GLN A 7 5.00 7.39 7.78
CA GLN A 7 4.02 6.70 6.95
C GLN A 7 4.74 5.57 6.19
N GLN A 8 4.10 4.40 6.10
CA GLN A 8 4.66 3.23 5.42
C GLN A 8 3.66 2.72 4.40
N MET A 9 4.16 2.33 3.23
CA MET A 9 3.38 1.68 2.18
C MET A 9 3.78 0.22 2.12
N ILE A 10 2.81 -0.68 2.26
CA ILE A 10 3.02 -2.13 2.22
C ILE A 10 2.43 -2.63 0.92
N LEU A 11 3.28 -3.10 0.00
CA LEU A 11 2.83 -3.68 -1.27
C LEU A 11 2.39 -5.13 -1.06
N ILE A 12 1.19 -5.47 -1.53
CA ILE A 12 0.62 -6.81 -1.57
C ILE A 12 0.51 -7.22 -3.04
N SER A 13 1.54 -7.90 -3.53
CA SER A 13 1.53 -8.48 -4.87
C SER A 13 0.87 -9.86 -4.87
N LYS A 14 0.00 -10.11 -5.86
CA LYS A 14 -0.55 -11.44 -6.13
C LYS A 14 0.28 -12.27 -7.13
N GLY A 15 1.44 -11.78 -7.58
CA GLY A 15 2.37 -12.53 -8.45
C GLY A 15 3.82 -12.08 -8.36
N ASP A 16 4.63 -12.39 -9.38
CA ASP A 16 6.05 -12.01 -9.46
C ASP A 16 6.22 -10.50 -9.69
N THR A 17 5.99 -9.69 -8.66
CA THR A 17 6.22 -8.25 -8.73
C THR A 17 7.69 -7.99 -8.48
N LYS A 18 8.39 -7.57 -9.53
CA LYS A 18 9.79 -7.14 -9.44
C LYS A 18 9.82 -5.77 -8.78
N ILE A 19 10.18 -5.74 -7.51
CA ILE A 19 10.52 -4.50 -6.81
C ILE A 19 11.88 -4.04 -7.33
N GLY A 20 11.89 -3.26 -8.41
CA GLY A 20 13.07 -2.55 -8.87
C GLY A 20 13.36 -1.39 -7.92
N ALA A 21 14.28 -1.55 -6.99
CA ALA A 21 14.66 -0.51 -6.03
C ALA A 21 15.47 0.61 -6.71
N TYR A 22 14.80 1.46 -7.49
CA TYR A 22 15.33 2.77 -7.89
C TYR A 22 14.90 3.80 -6.83
N ASN A 23 15.44 3.68 -5.60
CA ASN A 23 15.36 4.57 -4.42
C ASN A 23 14.02 5.23 -4.00
N SER A 24 12.92 5.11 -4.74
CA SER A 24 11.59 5.66 -4.43
C SER A 24 10.48 5.20 -5.38
N MET A 25 10.80 4.44 -6.45
CA MET A 25 9.82 4.00 -7.45
C MET A 25 9.45 2.53 -7.25
N ILE A 26 8.14 2.24 -7.25
CA ILE A 26 7.61 0.89 -7.23
C ILE A 26 6.92 0.65 -8.56
N ILE A 27 7.25 -0.45 -9.23
CA ILE A 27 6.57 -0.89 -10.46
C ILE A 27 5.46 -1.84 -10.03
N VAL A 28 4.22 -1.47 -10.36
CA VAL A 28 3.00 -2.22 -10.04
C VAL A 28 2.23 -2.53 -11.31
N LYS A 29 1.45 -3.60 -11.30
CA LYS A 29 0.51 -3.96 -12.37
C LYS A 29 -0.93 -3.84 -11.90
N SER A 30 -1.87 -3.78 -12.85
CA SER A 30 -3.30 -3.82 -12.53
C SER A 30 -3.63 -5.07 -11.70
N GLY A 31 -4.49 -4.89 -10.68
CA GLY A 31 -4.85 -5.90 -9.70
C GLY A 31 -3.86 -6.09 -8.56
N ASP A 32 -2.67 -5.45 -8.60
CA ASP A 32 -1.81 -5.36 -7.42
C ASP A 32 -2.49 -4.51 -6.35
N GLN A 33 -2.24 -4.85 -5.08
CA GLN A 33 -2.84 -4.17 -3.95
C GLN A 33 -1.75 -3.56 -3.07
N PHE A 34 -2.07 -2.50 -2.33
CA PHE A 34 -1.17 -1.98 -1.30
C PHE A 34 -1.95 -1.39 -0.13
N ILE A 35 -1.33 -1.43 1.04
CA ILE A 35 -1.84 -0.82 2.26
C ILE A 35 -1.07 0.48 2.51
N HIS A 36 -1.79 1.59 2.62
CA HIS A 36 -1.28 2.81 3.22
C HIS A 36 -1.49 2.74 4.73
N GLU A 37 -0.42 2.51 5.51
CA GLU A 37 -0.51 2.52 6.97
C GLU A 37 -0.55 3.96 7.50
N LEU A 38 -1.62 4.28 8.22
CA LEU A 38 -1.85 5.55 8.88
C LEU A 38 -1.09 5.62 10.22
N LYS A 39 -0.92 6.82 10.77
CA LYS A 39 -0.13 7.05 11.99
C LYS A 39 -0.69 6.34 13.23
N ASN A 40 -2.00 6.09 13.28
CA ASN A 40 -2.67 5.35 14.34
C ASN A 40 -2.58 3.82 14.16
N GLY A 41 -1.88 3.34 13.13
CA GLY A 41 -1.69 1.94 12.80
C GLY A 41 -2.82 1.32 11.98
N GLU A 42 -3.93 2.02 11.78
CA GLU A 42 -4.97 1.62 10.82
C GLU A 42 -4.44 1.74 9.38
N GLY A 43 -5.13 1.15 8.42
CA GLY A 43 -4.69 1.11 7.04
C GLY A 43 -5.80 1.38 6.04
N MET A 44 -5.43 1.86 4.86
CA MET A 44 -6.31 1.91 3.69
C MET A 44 -5.79 0.93 2.64
N LEU A 45 -6.63 -0.01 2.22
CA LEU A 45 -6.32 -0.99 1.19
C LEU A 45 -6.73 -0.44 -0.17
N TYR A 46 -5.76 -0.27 -1.05
CA TYR A 46 -5.96 0.13 -2.43
C TYR A 46 -5.68 -1.01 -3.39
N GLU A 47 -6.37 -1.01 -4.51
CA GLU A 47 -6.09 -1.83 -5.68
C GLU A 47 -5.71 -0.93 -6.86
N VAL A 48 -4.68 -1.33 -7.60
CA VAL A 48 -4.28 -0.68 -8.84
C VAL A 48 -5.28 -1.06 -9.94
N ALA A 49 -6.00 -0.08 -10.46
CA ALA A 49 -6.97 -0.25 -11.54
C ALA A 49 -6.33 -0.02 -12.92
N GLU A 50 -6.95 -0.55 -13.97
CA GLU A 50 -6.57 -0.23 -15.37
C GLU A 50 -6.96 1.19 -15.79
N ASP A 51 -7.85 1.84 -15.02
CA ASP A 51 -8.30 3.20 -15.27
C ASP A 51 -7.19 4.21 -14.93
N LEU A 52 -6.61 4.84 -15.95
CA LEU A 52 -5.56 5.83 -15.78
C LEU A 52 -6.03 7.17 -15.21
N ILE A 53 -7.35 7.45 -15.20
CA ILE A 53 -7.91 8.66 -14.58
C ILE A 53 -7.95 8.49 -13.07
N ASN A 54 -8.35 7.30 -12.60
CA ASN A 54 -8.32 6.93 -11.19
C ASN A 54 -7.63 5.57 -10.99
N PRO A 55 -6.29 5.54 -11.04
CA PRO A 55 -5.52 4.30 -11.02
C PRO A 55 -5.53 3.61 -9.66
N LEU A 56 -6.02 4.26 -8.60
CA LEU A 56 -6.02 3.75 -7.23
C LEU A 56 -7.44 3.68 -6.68
N ARG A 57 -8.00 2.48 -6.64
CA ARG A 57 -9.32 2.25 -6.07
C ARG A 57 -9.20 1.84 -4.61
N LEU A 58 -9.81 2.61 -3.71
CA LEU A 58 -9.99 2.20 -2.32
C LEU A 58 -10.94 1.00 -2.26
N ILE A 59 -10.48 -0.09 -1.66
CA ILE A 59 -11.24 -1.34 -1.51
C ILE A 59 -11.75 -1.49 -0.08
N ASP A 60 -10.92 -1.18 0.91
CA ASP A 60 -11.27 -1.37 2.32
C ASP A 60 -10.47 -0.46 3.26
N THR A 61 -10.98 -0.32 4.48
CA THR A 61 -10.28 0.26 5.62
C THR A 61 -9.94 -0.86 6.61
N LEU A 62 -8.67 -0.94 7.00
CA LEU A 62 -8.12 -1.99 7.85
C LEU A 62 -7.87 -1.47 9.25
N SER A 63 -8.25 -2.24 10.26
CA SER A 63 -7.85 -1.99 11.65
C SER A 63 -6.35 -2.21 11.84
N SER A 64 -5.79 -1.69 12.93
CA SER A 64 -4.37 -1.88 13.24
C SER A 64 -3.98 -3.36 13.40
N GLU A 65 -4.91 -4.22 13.81
CA GLU A 65 -4.69 -5.67 13.88
C GLU A 65 -4.63 -6.32 12.49
N GLN A 66 -5.49 -5.87 11.57
CA GLN A 66 -5.48 -6.34 10.19
C GLN A 66 -4.20 -5.90 9.46
N VAL A 67 -3.78 -4.64 9.61
CA VAL A 67 -2.52 -4.15 9.00
C VAL A 67 -1.32 -4.95 9.48
N LYS A 68 -1.25 -5.30 10.77
CA LYS A 68 -0.15 -6.12 11.32
C LYS A 68 -0.06 -7.51 10.71
N LYS A 69 -1.13 -8.09 10.20
CA LYS A 69 -1.11 -9.41 9.53
C LYS A 69 -0.40 -9.37 8.16
N HIS A 70 -0.20 -8.17 7.61
CA HIS A 70 0.43 -7.96 6.30
C HIS A 70 1.85 -7.37 6.38
N LYS A 71 2.37 -7.15 7.59
CA LYS A 71 3.77 -6.78 7.83
C LYS A 71 4.64 -8.02 7.96
#